data_AF-A0A6G3SWV5-F1
#
_entry.id   AF-A0A6G3SWV5-F1
#
_cell.length_a   1.000
_cell.length_b   1.000
_cell.length_c   1.000
_cell.angle_alpha   90.00
_cell.angle_beta   90.00
_cell.angle_gamma   90.00
#
_symmetry.space_group_name_H-M   'P 1'
#
loop_
_entity.id
_entity.type
_entity.pdbx_description
1 polymer ?
#
loop_
_entity_poly.entity_id
_entity_poly.type
_entity_poly.pdbx_seq_one_letter_code
_entity_poly.pdbx_strand_id
1 'polypeptide(L)'
;VAGPLATVHRMAAERAAGLLAVVLMQARQEEELAARGRGDFLTDLAEGRIAPEDAPAQARVLGFRPGDTPLLPVVMRLAPELSPSGNWAVLARAVLE
;
A
#
# COMPACT_ATOMS: atom_id res chain seq x y z
N VAL A 1 29.62 -1.90 25.84
CA VAL A 1 29.50 -0.91 26.93
C VAL A 1 28.77 -1.59 28.08
N ALA A 2 29.45 -1.87 29.20
CA ALA A 2 28.90 -2.64 30.33
C ALA A 2 29.38 -2.08 31.69
N GLY A 3 29.27 -0.75 31.85
CA GLY A 3 29.56 -0.06 33.10
C GLY A 3 28.32 0.67 33.63
N PRO A 4 28.35 1.20 34.87
CA PRO A 4 27.23 1.90 35.46
C PRO A 4 26.80 3.10 34.59
N LEU A 5 25.49 3.27 34.40
CA LEU A 5 24.94 4.40 33.66
C LEU A 5 25.19 5.72 34.43
N ALA A 6 26.11 6.53 33.94
CA ALA A 6 26.26 7.91 34.39
C ALA A 6 24.97 8.71 34.11
N THR A 7 24.70 9.72 34.95
CA THR A 7 23.50 10.58 34.83
C THR A 7 23.33 11.20 33.45
N VAL A 8 24.43 11.57 32.79
CA VAL A 8 24.43 12.11 31.43
C VAL A 8 23.95 11.11 30.37
N HIS A 9 24.21 9.80 30.56
CA HIS A 9 23.72 8.77 29.65
C HIS A 9 22.20 8.63 29.75
N ARG A 10 21.65 8.73 30.97
CA ARG A 10 20.19 8.74 31.18
C ARG A 10 19.54 9.96 30.51
N MET A 11 20.10 11.15 30.69
CA MET A 11 19.58 12.37 30.06
C MET A 11 19.62 12.28 28.52
N ALA A 12 20.71 11.74 27.95
CA ALA A 12 20.82 11.50 26.52
C ALA A 12 19.80 10.47 26.03
N ALA A 13 19.59 9.38 26.77
CA ALA A 13 18.61 8.34 26.43
C ALA A 13 17.17 8.86 26.46
N GLU A 14 16.80 9.65 27.47
CA GLU A 14 15.47 10.28 27.56
C GLU A 14 15.23 11.24 26.38
N ARG A 15 16.23 12.05 26.02
CA ARG A 15 16.13 12.93 24.86
C ARG A 15 16.02 12.14 23.55
N ALA A 16 16.81 11.09 23.38
CA ALA A 16 16.76 10.23 22.21
C ALA A 16 15.41 9.50 22.09
N ALA A 17 14.85 9.01 23.20
CA ALA A 17 13.52 8.39 23.22
C ALA A 17 12.43 9.35 22.76
N GLY A 18 12.48 10.62 23.21
CA GLY A 18 11.56 11.65 22.74
C GLY A 18 11.67 11.93 21.24
N LEU A 19 12.88 11.95 20.69
CA LEU A 19 13.09 12.15 19.25
C LEU A 19 12.62 10.93 18.43
N LEU A 20 12.94 9.72 18.89
CA LEU A 20 12.51 8.48 18.24
C LEU A 20 10.99 8.35 18.21
N ALA A 21 10.30 8.73 19.30
CA ALA A 21 8.84 8.72 19.34
C ALA A 21 8.22 9.59 18.24
N VAL A 22 8.77 10.78 18.01
CA VAL A 22 8.32 11.67 16.93
C VAL A 22 8.57 11.05 15.56
N VAL A 23 9.77 10.53 15.31
CA VAL A 23 10.12 9.92 14.02
C VAL A 23 9.23 8.71 13.71
N LEU A 24 9.00 7.83 14.69
CA LEU A 24 8.12 6.67 14.52
C LEU A 24 6.67 7.09 14.24
N MET A 25 6.19 8.14 14.90
CA MET A 25 4.86 8.69 14.64
C MET A 25 4.77 9.28 13.22
N GLN A 26 5.79 10.01 12.76
CA GLN A 26 5.86 10.54 11.40
C GLN A 26 5.85 9.42 10.36
N ALA A 27 6.70 8.40 10.54
CA ALA A 27 6.75 7.25 9.64
C ALA A 27 5.38 6.56 9.50
N ARG A 28 4.64 6.42 10.62
CA ARG A 28 3.29 5.86 10.61
C ARG A 28 2.31 6.71 9.80
N GLN A 29 2.38 8.03 9.93
CA GLN A 29 1.53 8.94 9.17
C GLN A 29 1.87 8.92 7.67
N GLU A 30 3.14 8.82 7.31
CA GLU A 30 3.57 8.67 5.91
C GLU A 30 3.04 7.38 5.29
N GLU A 31 3.08 6.26 6.02
CA GLU A 31 2.49 4.99 5.57
C GLU A 31 0.97 5.10 5.34
N GLU A 32 0.26 5.74 6.26
CA GLU A 32 -1.19 5.94 6.16
C GLU A 32 -1.54 6.88 4.99
N LEU A 33 -0.77 7.94 4.79
CA LEU A 33 -0.90 8.83 3.64
C LEU A 33 -0.61 8.10 2.32
N ALA A 34 0.44 7.29 2.27
CA ALA A 34 0.76 6.49 1.10
C ALA A 34 -0.34 5.46 0.79
N ALA A 35 -0.94 4.85 1.82
CA ALA A 35 -2.07 3.94 1.65
C ALA A 35 -3.31 4.66 1.08
N ARG A 36 -3.61 5.86 1.58
CA ARG A 36 -4.71 6.69 1.04
C ARG A 36 -4.43 7.12 -0.40
N GLY A 37 -3.24 7.62 -0.69
CA GLY A 37 -2.86 8.02 -2.04
C GLY A 37 -2.93 6.86 -3.05
N ARG A 38 -2.62 5.63 -2.64
CA ARG A 38 -2.86 4.44 -3.47
C ARG A 38 -4.35 4.16 -3.69
N GLY A 39 -5.18 4.33 -2.67
CA GLY A 39 -6.63 4.19 -2.78
C GLY A 39 -7.23 5.18 -3.76
N ASP A 40 -6.90 6.47 -3.62
CA ASP A 40 -7.38 7.55 -4.49
C ASP A 40 -7.00 7.30 -5.96
N PHE A 41 -5.74 6.89 -6.21
CA PHE A 41 -5.28 6.51 -7.54
C PHE A 41 -6.08 5.35 -8.15
N LEU A 42 -6.35 4.29 -7.38
CA LEU A 42 -7.15 3.15 -7.86
C LEU A 42 -8.60 3.54 -8.15
N THR A 43 -9.17 4.43 -7.34
CA THR A 43 -10.50 5.00 -7.57
C THR A 43 -10.54 5.84 -8.85
N ASP A 44 -9.58 6.74 -9.05
CA ASP A 44 -9.46 7.56 -10.26
C ASP A 44 -9.29 6.70 -11.53
N LEU A 45 -8.51 5.61 -11.43
CA LEU A 45 -8.33 4.66 -12.53
C LEU A 45 -9.65 3.94 -12.86
N ALA A 46 -10.39 3.49 -11.85
CA ALA A 46 -11.68 2.82 -12.03
C ALA A 46 -12.75 3.74 -12.62
N GLU A 47 -12.70 5.03 -12.27
CA GLU A 47 -13.60 6.07 -12.78
C GLU A 47 -13.16 6.66 -14.13
N GLY A 48 -12.05 6.18 -14.70
CA GLY A 48 -11.55 6.61 -16.00
C GLY A 48 -11.01 8.04 -16.02
N ARG A 49 -10.63 8.59 -14.85
CA ARG A 49 -10.08 9.95 -14.71
C ARG A 49 -8.60 10.04 -15.05
N ILE A 50 -7.91 8.90 -15.21
CA ILE A 50 -6.49 8.83 -15.56
C ILE A 50 -6.37 8.35 -17.01
N ALA A 51 -5.56 9.06 -17.81
CA ALA A 51 -5.23 8.63 -19.16
C ALA A 51 -4.44 7.30 -19.11
N PRO A 52 -4.79 6.28 -19.93
CA PRO A 52 -4.14 4.97 -19.89
C PRO A 52 -2.60 5.01 -20.01
N GLU A 53 -2.09 5.96 -20.79
CA GLU A 53 -0.66 6.20 -21.00
C GLU A 53 0.07 6.72 -19.75
N ASP A 54 -0.62 7.45 -18.87
CA ASP A 54 -0.05 8.05 -17.67
C ASP A 54 -0.09 7.11 -16.46
N ALA A 55 -1.05 6.19 -16.44
CA ALA A 55 -1.29 5.28 -15.31
C ALA A 55 -0.03 4.51 -14.85
N PRO A 56 0.82 3.94 -15.74
CA PRO A 56 2.02 3.22 -15.30
C PRO A 56 3.08 4.12 -14.65
N ALA A 57 3.20 5.37 -15.07
CA ALA A 57 4.14 6.31 -14.47
C ALA A 57 3.67 6.73 -13.07
N GLN A 58 2.38 7.07 -12.92
CA GLN A 58 1.79 7.44 -11.63
C GLN A 58 1.81 6.29 -10.63
N ALA A 59 1.49 5.06 -11.07
CA ALA A 59 1.53 3.87 -10.21
C ALA A 59 2.92 3.62 -9.60
N ARG A 60 4.00 3.83 -10.38
CA ARG A 60 5.38 3.65 -9.90
C ARG A 60 5.74 4.62 -8.76
N VAL A 61 5.28 5.87 -8.83
CA VAL A 61 5.51 6.87 -7.78
C VAL A 61 4.85 6.46 -6.46
N LEU A 62 3.68 5.81 -6.54
CA LEU A 62 2.93 5.31 -5.39
C LEU A 62 3.46 3.97 -4.84
N GLY A 63 4.53 3.44 -5.43
CA GLY A 63 5.20 2.22 -5.00
C GLY A 63 4.62 0.93 -5.59
N PHE A 64 3.71 1.01 -6.56
CA PHE A 64 3.32 -0.17 -7.33
C PHE A 64 4.51 -0.65 -8.16
N ARG A 65 4.84 -1.93 -8.00
CA ARG A 65 5.90 -2.59 -8.77
C ARG A 65 5.26 -3.55 -9.76
N PRO A 66 5.58 -3.48 -11.05
CA PRO A 66 5.13 -4.50 -11.99
C PRO A 66 5.68 -5.87 -11.55
N GLY A 67 4.90 -6.92 -11.75
CA GLY A 67 5.39 -8.28 -11.55
C GLY A 67 6.47 -8.64 -12.57
N ASP A 68 7.34 -9.59 -12.22
CA ASP A 68 8.42 -10.06 -13.10
C ASP A 68 7.93 -11.01 -14.20
N THR A 69 6.70 -11.50 -14.07
CA THR A 69 6.10 -12.46 -14.99
C THR A 69 5.02 -11.80 -15.85
N PRO A 70 4.93 -12.16 -17.14
CA PRO A 70 3.84 -11.69 -17.99
C PRO A 70 2.52 -12.26 -17.46
N LEU A 71 1.52 -11.39 -17.36
CA LEU A 71 0.15 -11.79 -17.03
C LEU A 71 -0.60 -12.14 -18.32
N LEU A 72 -1.34 -13.25 -18.31
CA LEU A 72 -2.27 -13.61 -19.37
C LEU A 72 -3.65 -13.00 -19.05
N PRO A 73 -4.14 -12.00 -19.79
CA PRO A 73 -5.47 -11.46 -19.55
C PRO A 73 -6.53 -12.51 -19.93
N VAL A 74 -7.42 -12.83 -18.97
CA VAL A 74 -8.54 -13.76 -19.17
C VAL A 74 -9.83 -12.98 -19.03
N VAL A 75 -10.73 -13.10 -20.00
CA VAL A 75 -12.09 -12.56 -19.93
C VAL A 75 -13.03 -13.72 -19.63
N MET A 76 -13.73 -13.64 -18.49
CA MET A 76 -14.75 -14.61 -18.12
C MET A 76 -16.13 -13.96 -18.26
N ARG A 77 -17.06 -14.66 -18.89
CA ARG A 77 -18.48 -14.29 -18.87
C ARG A 77 -19.11 -14.92 -17.63
N LEU A 78 -19.46 -14.10 -16.66
CA LEU A 78 -20.23 -14.53 -15.50
C LEU A 78 -21.71 -14.65 -15.89
N ALA A 79 -22.39 -15.66 -15.34
CA ALA A 79 -23.83 -15.75 -15.44
C ALA A 79 -24.47 -14.54 -14.71
N PRO A 80 -25.61 -14.00 -15.17
CA PRO A 80 -26.22 -12.79 -14.61
C PRO A 80 -26.47 -12.87 -13.09
N GLU A 81 -26.74 -14.07 -12.59
CA GLU A 81 -27.01 -14.38 -11.18
C GLU A 81 -25.75 -14.29 -10.30
N LEU A 82 -24.57 -14.32 -10.94
CA LEU A 82 -23.24 -14.23 -10.34
C LEU A 82 -22.56 -12.89 -10.61
N SER A 83 -23.28 -11.92 -11.19
CA SER A 83 -22.73 -10.59 -11.48
C SER A 83 -22.16 -9.98 -10.20
N PRO A 84 -20.87 -9.62 -10.17
CA PRO A 84 -20.20 -9.33 -8.92
C PRO A 84 -20.67 -7.98 -8.40
N SER A 85 -21.37 -7.98 -7.28
CA SER A 85 -21.66 -6.79 -6.48
C SER A 85 -20.40 -6.25 -5.77
N GLY A 86 -19.22 -6.43 -6.37
CA GLY A 86 -17.91 -6.07 -5.82
C GLY A 86 -17.14 -7.22 -5.16
N ASN A 87 -17.63 -8.47 -5.22
CA ASN A 87 -16.97 -9.61 -4.58
C ASN A 87 -16.16 -10.47 -5.57
N TRP A 88 -14.83 -10.32 -5.51
CA TRP A 88 -13.87 -11.09 -6.32
C TRP A 88 -13.76 -12.57 -5.92
N ALA A 89 -14.34 -12.99 -4.78
CA ALA A 89 -14.29 -14.39 -4.33
C ALA A 89 -14.99 -15.36 -5.29
N VAL A 90 -16.04 -14.92 -5.99
CA VAL A 90 -16.74 -15.73 -6.99
C VAL A 90 -15.83 -16.04 -8.19
N LEU A 91 -15.04 -15.06 -8.62
CA LEU A 91 -14.05 -15.24 -9.68
C LEU A 91 -12.90 -16.15 -9.24
N ALA A 92 -12.39 -15.98 -8.02
CA ALA A 92 -11.35 -16.86 -7.48
C ALA A 92 -11.79 -18.31 -7.41
N ARG A 93 -13.03 -18.57 -6.99
CA ARG A 93 -13.60 -19.93 -6.97
C ARG A 93 -13.76 -20.51 -8.37
N ALA A 94 -14.25 -19.73 -9.33
CA ALA A 94 -14.44 -20.17 -10.71
C ALA A 94 -13.12 -20.51 -11.44
N VAL A 95 -11.97 -20.03 -10.96
CA VAL A 95 -10.65 -20.40 -11.49
C VAL A 95 -10.07 -21.65 -10.83
N LEU A 96 -10.52 -21.98 -9.61
CA LEU A 96 -10.04 -23.15 -8.85
C LEU A 96 -10.84 -24.43 -9.13
N GLU A 97 -12.07 -24.32 -9.62
CA GLU A 97 -12.89 -25.43 -10.12
C GLU A 97 -12.55 -25.77 -11.58
#